data_AF-A0A1M6A0T0-F1
#
_entry.id   AF-A0A1M6A0T0-F1
#
_cell.length_a   1.000
_cell.length_b   1.000
_cell.length_c   1.000
_cell.angle_alpha   90.00
_cell.angle_beta   90.00
_cell.angle_gamma   90.00
#
_symmetry.space_group_name_H-M   'P 1'
#
loop_
_entity.id
_entity.type
_entity.pdbx_description
1 polymer ?
#
loop_
_entity_poly.entity_id
_entity_poly.type
_entity_poly.pdbx_seq_one_letter_code
_entity_poly.pdbx_strand_id
1 'polypeptide(L)'
;MLFRQTSFNDTFHNTMKQWATDILYGDNVAFFHIFVPYNLDDKKKDLDEVRQIIRKEFPKATIVGCSATGNILGGKLNDDELVITAMIFEEASSYVNIITTYDTANICNADTVLAYAKSLPNLKGIELLTASTYQRLEEAGAIVDALPEDVNIFGGVAVGDEDHQAYVFANDYDCSTTGSVILLWRP
;
A
#
# COMPACT_ATOMS: atom_id res chain seq x y z
N MET A 1 -4.56 -16.18 5.36
CA MET A 1 -3.91 -15.11 4.55
C MET A 1 -2.49 -15.55 4.25
N LEU A 2 -2.07 -15.50 2.98
CA LEU A 2 -0.72 -15.84 2.55
C LEU A 2 0.10 -14.56 2.37
N PHE A 3 1.35 -14.57 2.86
CA PHE A 3 2.31 -13.48 2.70
C PHE A 3 3.45 -13.91 1.78
N ARG A 4 3.82 -13.05 0.84
CA ARG A 4 4.97 -13.21 -0.05
C ARG A 4 5.79 -11.92 -0.09
N GLN A 5 7.08 -12.05 -0.36
CA GLN A 5 8.00 -10.92 -0.50
C GLN A 5 9.02 -11.20 -1.61
N THR A 6 9.39 -10.17 -2.36
CA THR A 6 10.47 -10.19 -3.36
C THR A 6 11.06 -8.79 -3.53
N SER A 7 12.05 -8.65 -4.40
CA SER A 7 12.55 -7.35 -4.86
C SER A 7 12.49 -7.23 -6.38
N PHE A 8 12.60 -5.99 -6.87
CA PHE A 8 12.68 -5.72 -8.30
C PHE A 8 14.10 -6.00 -8.82
N ASN A 9 14.29 -7.22 -9.34
CA ASN A 9 15.52 -7.72 -9.94
C ASN A 9 15.22 -8.57 -11.19
N ASP A 10 16.25 -9.18 -11.80
CA ASP A 10 16.14 -9.99 -13.03
C ASP A 10 15.11 -11.14 -12.96
N THR A 11 14.77 -11.61 -11.76
CA THR A 11 13.81 -12.69 -11.54
C THR A 11 12.39 -12.21 -11.25
N PHE A 12 12.18 -10.89 -11.11
CA PHE A 12 10.91 -10.32 -10.65
C PHE A 12 9.73 -10.71 -11.54
N HIS A 13 9.87 -10.58 -12.86
CA HIS A 13 8.81 -10.93 -13.79
C HIS A 13 8.41 -12.42 -13.71
N ASN A 14 9.38 -13.32 -13.57
CA ASN A 14 9.10 -14.75 -13.40
C ASN A 14 8.47 -15.02 -12.02
N THR A 15 8.88 -14.29 -10.99
CA THR A 15 8.30 -14.36 -9.65
C THR A 15 6.82 -13.95 -9.67
N MET A 16 6.47 -12.85 -10.36
CA MET A 16 5.07 -12.41 -10.49
C MET A 16 4.20 -13.44 -11.22
N LYS A 17 4.70 -14.05 -12.30
CA LYS A 17 4.01 -15.13 -13.01
C LYS A 17 3.80 -16.37 -12.14
N GLN A 18 4.82 -16.75 -11.38
CA GLN A 18 4.73 -17.88 -10.47
C GLN A 18 3.69 -17.60 -9.38
N TRP A 19 3.75 -16.42 -8.77
CA TRP A 19 2.75 -16.00 -7.78
C TRP A 19 1.35 -15.98 -8.38
N ALA A 20 1.17 -15.46 -9.60
CA ALA A 20 -0.13 -15.46 -10.26
C ALA A 20 -0.66 -16.89 -10.47
N THR A 21 0.21 -17.84 -10.83
CA THR A 21 -0.17 -19.26 -10.95
C THR A 21 -0.55 -19.88 -9.60
N ASP A 22 0.19 -19.55 -8.55
CA ASP A 22 -0.05 -20.08 -7.19
C ASP A 22 -1.30 -19.47 -6.53
N ILE A 23 -1.59 -18.20 -6.84
CA ILE A 23 -2.61 -17.38 -6.16
C ILE A 23 -3.93 -17.38 -6.94
N LEU A 24 -3.89 -17.29 -8.27
CA LEU A 24 -5.09 -17.21 -9.11
C LEU A 24 -5.70 -18.57 -9.41
N TYR A 25 -5.44 -19.59 -8.57
CA TYR A 25 -6.20 -20.83 -8.59
C TYR A 25 -7.68 -20.61 -8.16
N GLY A 26 -8.10 -19.37 -7.88
CA GLY A 26 -9.46 -18.91 -7.58
C GLY A 26 -9.66 -17.39 -7.74
N ASP A 27 -10.76 -16.86 -7.20
CA ASP A 27 -11.12 -15.42 -7.20
C ASP A 27 -10.51 -14.65 -6.00
N ASN A 28 -9.35 -15.09 -5.52
CA ASN A 28 -8.71 -14.55 -4.32
C ASN A 28 -8.29 -13.08 -4.50
N VAL A 29 -8.49 -12.28 -3.45
CA VAL A 29 -8.05 -10.87 -3.43
C VAL A 29 -6.57 -10.80 -3.07
N ALA A 30 -5.79 -10.13 -3.92
CA ALA A 30 -4.38 -9.85 -3.70
C ALA A 30 -4.16 -8.35 -3.50
N PHE A 31 -3.31 -8.02 -2.53
CA PHE A 31 -2.92 -6.67 -2.19
C PHE A 31 -1.39 -6.60 -2.10
N PHE A 32 -0.80 -5.59 -2.74
CA PHE A 32 0.64 -5.41 -2.83
C PHE A 32 1.08 -4.12 -2.15
N HIS A 33 2.18 -4.21 -1.41
CA HIS A 33 2.97 -3.05 -1.03
C HIS A 33 4.23 -2.98 -1.86
N ILE A 34 4.63 -1.77 -2.21
CA ILE A 34 5.90 -1.48 -2.83
C ILE A 34 6.61 -0.44 -1.96
N PHE A 35 7.70 -0.86 -1.33
CA PHE A 35 8.59 0.02 -0.59
C PHE A 35 9.73 0.44 -1.50
N VAL A 36 9.84 1.74 -1.74
CA VAL A 36 10.76 2.30 -2.73
C VAL A 36 11.87 3.03 -2.00
N PRO A 37 13.15 2.82 -2.36
CA PRO A 37 14.23 3.70 -1.92
C PRO A 37 13.85 5.16 -2.17
N TYR A 38 14.05 6.01 -1.17
CA TYR A 38 13.44 7.35 -1.11
C TYR A 38 13.85 8.32 -2.24
N ASN A 39 14.94 8.06 -2.97
CA ASN A 39 15.27 8.80 -4.18
C ASN A 39 14.33 8.39 -5.34
N LEU A 40 13.19 9.08 -5.47
CA LEU A 40 12.18 8.78 -6.48
C LEU A 40 12.70 8.97 -7.90
N ASP A 41 13.52 10.00 -8.16
CA ASP A 41 13.95 10.30 -9.53
C ASP A 41 14.73 9.14 -10.15
N ASP A 42 15.56 8.47 -9.33
CA ASP A 42 16.30 7.28 -9.74
C ASP A 42 15.40 6.04 -9.87
N LYS A 43 14.29 5.99 -9.12
CA LYS A 43 13.42 4.80 -8.99
C LYS A 43 12.09 4.91 -9.70
N LYS A 44 11.76 6.04 -10.33
CA LYS A 44 10.47 6.29 -10.95
C LYS A 44 10.17 5.29 -12.07
N LYS A 45 11.17 5.03 -12.92
CA LYS A 45 11.07 4.06 -14.01
C LYS A 45 10.85 2.64 -13.47
N ASP A 46 11.62 2.24 -12.47
CA ASP A 46 11.51 0.93 -11.82
C ASP A 46 10.13 0.75 -11.18
N LEU A 47 9.63 1.78 -10.49
CA LEU A 47 8.30 1.79 -9.89
C LEU A 47 7.20 1.62 -10.94
N ASP A 48 7.28 2.35 -12.05
CA ASP A 48 6.30 2.26 -13.12
C ASP A 48 6.32 0.88 -13.79
N GLU A 49 7.51 0.28 -13.97
CA GLU A 49 7.66 -1.08 -14.49
C GLU A 49 7.09 -2.12 -13.53
N VAL A 50 7.38 -2.03 -12.24
CA VAL A 50 6.82 -2.91 -11.20
C VAL A 50 5.29 -2.86 -11.22
N ARG A 51 4.70 -1.66 -11.23
CA ARG A 51 3.23 -1.49 -11.30
C ARG A 51 2.65 -2.13 -12.54
N GLN A 52 3.26 -1.94 -13.70
CA GLN A 52 2.80 -2.54 -14.96
C GLN A 52 2.85 -4.07 -14.92
N ILE A 53 3.93 -4.65 -14.41
CA ILE A 53 4.07 -6.11 -14.29
C ILE A 53 3.01 -6.66 -13.31
N ILE A 54 2.85 -6.04 -12.13
CA ILE A 54 1.82 -6.47 -11.17
C ILE A 54 0.43 -6.34 -11.79
N ARG A 55 0.11 -5.24 -12.45
CA ARG A 55 -1.21 -5.03 -13.07
C ARG A 55 -1.48 -6.02 -14.20
N LYS A 56 -0.47 -6.44 -14.94
CA LYS A 56 -0.60 -7.45 -15.99
C LYS A 56 -0.95 -8.82 -15.42
N GLU A 57 -0.24 -9.26 -14.38
CA GLU A 57 -0.42 -10.60 -13.81
C GLU A 57 -1.57 -10.63 -12.78
N PHE A 58 -1.85 -9.51 -12.11
CA PHE A 58 -2.92 -9.32 -11.13
C PHE A 58 -3.78 -8.08 -11.45
N PRO A 59 -4.66 -8.14 -12.47
CA PRO A 59 -5.40 -6.97 -12.94
C PRO A 59 -6.27 -6.27 -11.88
N LYS A 60 -6.79 -7.03 -10.92
CA LYS A 60 -7.66 -6.52 -9.85
C LYS A 60 -6.90 -6.19 -8.56
N ALA A 61 -5.59 -6.44 -8.51
CA ALA A 61 -4.85 -6.25 -7.27
C ALA A 61 -4.81 -4.79 -6.85
N THR A 62 -4.93 -4.60 -5.55
CA THR A 62 -4.68 -3.33 -4.93
C THR A 62 -3.16 -3.13 -4.81
N ILE A 63 -2.65 -1.95 -5.16
CA ILE A 63 -1.22 -1.62 -5.02
C ILE A 63 -1.13 -0.37 -4.16
N VAL A 64 -0.30 -0.37 -3.13
CA VAL A 64 0.07 0.85 -2.39
C VAL A 64 1.56 0.87 -2.16
N GLY A 65 2.10 2.02 -1.76
CA GLY A 65 3.49 2.08 -1.37
C GLY A 65 3.90 3.44 -0.89
N CYS A 66 5.14 3.49 -0.43
CA CYS A 66 5.77 4.68 0.09
C CYS A 66 7.28 4.65 -0.10
N SER A 67 7.89 5.81 0.12
CA SER A 67 9.34 5.96 0.22
C SER A 67 9.88 5.43 1.56
N ALA A 68 11.06 4.81 1.52
CA ALA A 68 11.76 4.26 2.67
C ALA A 68 13.29 4.48 2.57
N THR A 69 13.97 4.64 3.71
CA THR A 69 15.44 4.79 3.82
C THR A 69 16.21 3.48 3.87
N GLY A 70 15.52 2.37 3.67
CA GLY A 70 16.08 1.04 3.70
C GLY A 70 14.95 0.03 3.84
N ASN A 71 14.95 -0.97 2.99
CA ASN A 71 13.94 -2.01 2.97
C ASN A 71 14.49 -3.28 3.63
N ILE A 72 13.61 -4.12 4.20
CA ILE A 72 14.02 -5.41 4.74
C ILE A 72 13.54 -6.50 3.79
N LEU A 73 14.48 -7.28 3.24
CA LEU A 73 14.19 -8.43 2.39
C LEU A 73 14.85 -9.69 2.98
N GLY A 74 14.06 -10.71 3.30
CA GLY A 74 14.59 -11.97 3.83
C GLY A 74 15.42 -11.80 5.12
N GLY A 75 15.06 -10.81 5.95
CA GLY A 75 15.76 -10.50 7.20
C GLY A 75 17.07 -9.72 7.03
N LYS A 76 17.35 -9.17 5.84
CA LYS A 76 18.51 -8.33 5.56
C LYS A 76 18.08 -6.96 5.05
N LEU A 77 18.92 -5.96 5.29
CA LEU A 77 18.76 -4.63 4.72
C LEU A 77 18.97 -4.70 3.19
N ASN A 78 18.11 -4.00 2.45
CA ASN A 78 18.15 -3.79 1.01
C ASN A 78 17.89 -2.32 0.74
N ASP A 79 18.93 -1.60 0.34
CA ASP A 79 18.87 -0.15 0.13
C ASP A 79 18.72 0.22 -1.36
N ASP A 80 19.01 -0.72 -2.25
CA ASP A 80 19.13 -0.46 -3.69
C ASP A 80 17.87 -0.81 -4.47
N GLU A 81 17.15 -1.87 -4.08
CA GLU A 81 16.03 -2.40 -4.84
C GLU A 81 14.69 -2.01 -4.20
N LEU A 82 13.67 -1.88 -5.05
CA LEU A 82 12.29 -1.84 -4.58
C LEU A 82 11.97 -3.18 -3.94
N VAL A 83 11.35 -3.15 -2.77
CA VAL A 83 10.85 -4.36 -2.09
C VAL A 83 9.34 -4.44 -2.26
N ILE A 84 8.88 -5.58 -2.75
CA ILE A 84 7.47 -5.84 -3.03
C ILE A 84 6.99 -6.92 -2.07
N THR A 85 5.91 -6.65 -1.35
CA THR A 85 5.19 -7.66 -0.59
C THR A 85 3.82 -7.89 -1.20
N ALA A 86 3.32 -9.12 -1.10
CA ALA A 86 1.95 -9.47 -1.47
C ALA A 86 1.25 -10.14 -0.28
N MET A 87 0.08 -9.62 0.06
CA MET A 87 -0.86 -10.24 0.97
C MET A 87 -2.04 -10.79 0.16
N ILE A 88 -2.31 -12.08 0.32
CA ILE A 88 -3.34 -12.79 -0.40
C ILE A 88 -4.37 -13.31 0.59
N PHE A 89 -5.61 -12.93 0.37
CA PHE A 89 -6.73 -13.41 1.16
C PHE A 89 -7.17 -14.79 0.68
N GLU A 90 -7.45 -15.69 1.62
CA GLU A 90 -7.88 -17.07 1.31
C GLU A 90 -9.34 -17.12 0.86
N GLU A 91 -10.16 -16.20 1.34
CA GLU A 91 -11.57 -16.09 0.98
C GLU A 91 -11.74 -15.16 -0.23
N ALA A 92 -12.45 -15.63 -1.26
CA ALA A 92 -12.79 -14.81 -2.42
C ALA A 92 -13.77 -13.66 -2.06
N SER A 93 -14.48 -13.76 -0.94
CA SER A 93 -15.36 -12.71 -0.40
C SER A 93 -14.63 -11.59 0.33
N SER A 94 -13.31 -11.73 0.51
CA SER A 94 -12.48 -10.69 1.09
C SER A 94 -12.58 -9.41 0.28
N TYR A 95 -12.36 -8.30 0.98
CA TYR A 95 -12.54 -6.98 0.42
C TYR A 95 -11.39 -6.11 0.87
N VAL A 96 -10.81 -5.42 -0.10
CA VAL A 96 -9.79 -4.40 0.11
C VAL A 96 -10.26 -3.16 -0.63
N ASN A 97 -10.23 -2.02 0.06
CA ASN A 97 -10.46 -0.72 -0.55
C ASN A 97 -9.35 0.25 -0.19
N ILE A 98 -9.12 1.22 -1.08
CA ILE A 98 -8.22 2.34 -0.82
C ILE A 98 -9.01 3.63 -0.84
N ILE A 99 -8.68 4.51 0.08
CA ILE A 99 -8.99 5.93 0.04
C ILE A 99 -7.67 6.70 0.05
N THR A 100 -7.54 7.71 -0.81
CA THR A 100 -6.39 8.62 -0.82
C THR A 100 -6.84 10.05 -0.51
N THR A 101 -5.98 10.81 0.14
CA THR A 101 -6.27 12.23 0.46
C THR A 101 -5.83 13.20 -0.64
N TYR A 102 -5.25 12.67 -1.71
CA TYR A 102 -4.63 13.42 -2.80
C TYR A 102 -5.25 13.12 -4.17
N ASP A 103 -6.25 12.24 -4.22
CA ASP A 103 -7.11 12.14 -5.40
C ASP A 103 -8.05 13.35 -5.43
N THR A 104 -7.77 14.27 -6.35
CA THR A 104 -8.53 15.52 -6.50
C THR A 104 -10.00 15.32 -6.87
N ALA A 105 -10.39 14.12 -7.32
CA ALA A 105 -11.78 13.80 -7.63
C ALA A 105 -12.65 13.62 -6.37
N ASN A 106 -12.04 13.31 -5.22
CA ASN A 106 -12.75 13.06 -3.97
C ASN A 106 -12.12 13.89 -2.84
N ILE A 107 -12.85 14.88 -2.32
CA ILE A 107 -12.46 15.57 -1.10
C ILE A 107 -12.55 14.54 0.04
N CYS A 108 -11.42 13.97 0.41
CA CYS A 108 -11.32 13.02 1.50
C CYS A 108 -10.82 13.74 2.76
N ASN A 109 -11.68 13.79 3.79
CA ASN A 109 -11.32 14.21 5.14
C ASN A 109 -11.55 13.05 6.13
N ALA A 110 -11.08 13.23 7.36
CA ALA A 110 -11.17 12.21 8.41
C ALA A 110 -12.60 11.72 8.65
N ASP A 111 -13.58 12.63 8.67
CA ASP A 111 -15.00 12.29 8.86
C ASP A 111 -15.52 11.36 7.75
N THR A 112 -15.12 11.60 6.51
CA THR A 112 -15.56 10.79 5.36
C THR A 112 -14.97 9.38 5.43
N VAL A 113 -13.70 9.27 5.82
CA VAL A 113 -13.03 7.97 6.03
C VAL A 113 -13.70 7.22 7.18
N LEU A 114 -13.95 7.90 8.30
CA LEU A 114 -14.58 7.29 9.48
C LEU A 114 -16.00 6.81 9.16
N ALA A 115 -16.80 7.63 8.48
CA ALA A 115 -18.15 7.27 8.06
C ALA A 115 -18.13 6.04 7.13
N TYR A 116 -17.19 6.01 6.19
CA TYR A 116 -17.02 4.89 5.30
C TYR A 116 -16.58 3.61 6.04
N ALA A 117 -15.59 3.71 6.93
CA ALA A 117 -15.13 2.60 7.76
C ALA A 117 -16.27 2.01 8.61
N LYS A 118 -17.10 2.85 9.23
CA LYS A 118 -18.29 2.44 9.99
C LYS A 118 -19.38 1.80 9.13
N SER A 119 -19.40 2.10 7.84
CA SER A 119 -20.36 1.49 6.90
C SER A 119 -19.96 0.09 6.45
N LEU A 120 -18.70 -0.31 6.65
CA LEU A 120 -18.19 -1.62 6.24
C LEU A 120 -18.46 -2.67 7.33
N PRO A 121 -19.40 -3.62 7.11
CA PRO A 121 -19.61 -4.69 8.06
C PRO A 121 -18.36 -5.58 8.13
N ASN A 122 -18.01 -6.01 9.34
CA ASN A 122 -16.87 -6.88 9.62
C ASN A 122 -15.52 -6.31 9.16
N LEU A 123 -15.34 -4.99 9.14
CA LEU A 123 -14.02 -4.38 8.95
C LEU A 123 -13.02 -4.97 9.97
N LYS A 124 -11.84 -5.41 9.51
CA LYS A 124 -10.83 -6.06 10.36
C LYS A 124 -9.52 -5.32 10.47
N GLY A 125 -9.22 -4.47 9.51
CA GLY A 125 -8.14 -3.53 9.71
C GLY A 125 -8.12 -2.35 8.78
N ILE A 126 -7.37 -1.35 9.22
CA ILE A 126 -7.04 -0.14 8.50
C ILE A 126 -5.53 0.02 8.52
N GLU A 127 -4.95 0.20 7.34
CA GLU A 127 -3.56 0.59 7.18
C GLU A 127 -3.47 2.05 6.73
N LEU A 128 -2.61 2.83 7.36
CA LEU A 128 -2.34 4.22 7.00
C LEU A 128 -0.87 4.40 6.59
N LEU A 129 -0.63 4.75 5.34
CA LEU A 129 0.67 5.22 4.86
C LEU A 129 0.60 6.72 4.57
N THR A 130 1.52 7.51 5.10
CA THR A 130 1.42 8.97 4.98
C THR A 130 2.74 9.65 4.69
N ALA A 131 2.72 10.60 3.74
CA ALA A 131 3.76 11.61 3.55
C ALA A 131 3.30 12.98 4.11
N SER A 132 2.15 13.03 4.80
CA SER A 132 1.59 14.25 5.34
C SER A 132 2.36 14.74 6.57
N THR A 133 2.27 16.05 6.83
CA THR A 133 2.81 16.66 8.03
C THR A 133 2.05 16.21 9.28
N TYR A 134 2.69 16.34 10.44
CA TYR A 134 2.17 15.92 11.75
C TYR A 134 0.72 16.36 12.02
N GLN A 135 0.35 17.58 11.66
CA GLN A 135 -1.00 18.12 11.90
C GLN A 135 -2.12 17.35 11.16
N ARG A 136 -1.85 16.84 9.95
CA ARG A 136 -2.82 16.00 9.22
C ARG A 136 -2.90 14.57 9.77
N LEU A 137 -1.86 14.14 10.48
CA LEU A 137 -1.85 12.84 11.14
C LEU A 137 -2.76 12.83 12.37
N GLU A 138 -2.88 13.95 13.08
CA GLU A 138 -3.83 14.10 14.20
C GLU A 138 -5.28 13.88 13.74
N GLU A 139 -5.64 14.36 12.54
CA GLU A 139 -6.96 14.11 11.94
C GLU A 139 -7.19 12.62 11.68
N ALA A 140 -6.15 11.88 11.26
CA ALA A 140 -6.22 10.42 11.13
C ALA A 140 -6.33 9.73 12.50
N GLY A 141 -5.72 10.27 13.56
CA GLY A 141 -5.85 9.80 14.94
C GLY A 141 -7.29 9.81 15.45
N ALA A 142 -8.06 10.85 15.11
CA ALA A 142 -9.48 10.93 15.48
C ALA A 142 -10.34 9.80 14.88
N ILE A 143 -9.92 9.23 13.75
CA ILE A 143 -10.57 8.05 13.15
C ILE A 143 -10.35 6.82 14.03
N VAL A 144 -9.12 6.65 14.53
CA VAL A 144 -8.71 5.51 15.38
C VAL A 144 -9.56 5.45 16.65
N ASP A 145 -9.70 6.58 17.33
CA ASP A 145 -10.42 6.67 18.61
C ASP A 145 -11.92 6.37 18.47
N ALA A 146 -12.47 6.46 17.26
CA ALA A 146 -13.89 6.33 16.98
C ALA A 146 -14.29 4.96 16.39
N LEU A 147 -13.33 4.07 16.17
CA LEU A 147 -13.54 2.73 15.62
C LEU A 147 -13.65 1.65 16.72
N PRO A 148 -14.35 0.54 16.45
CA PRO A 148 -14.39 -0.59 17.38
C PRO A 148 -13.00 -1.15 17.71
N GLU A 149 -12.80 -1.60 18.94
CA GLU A 149 -11.50 -2.15 19.41
C GLU A 149 -11.03 -3.39 18.63
N ASP A 150 -11.93 -4.10 17.95
CA ASP A 150 -11.59 -5.28 17.14
C ASP A 150 -11.10 -4.95 15.72
N VAL A 151 -11.06 -3.66 15.35
CA VAL A 151 -10.46 -3.17 14.11
C VAL A 151 -8.98 -2.88 14.34
N ASN A 152 -8.09 -3.63 13.68
CA ASN A 152 -6.66 -3.42 13.79
C ASN A 152 -6.24 -2.18 13.01
N ILE A 153 -5.48 -1.28 13.64
CA ILE A 153 -4.99 -0.08 12.97
C ILE A 153 -3.47 -0.09 13.00
N PHE A 154 -2.85 0.05 11.84
CA PHE A 154 -1.41 -0.01 11.66
C PHE A 154 -0.97 0.85 10.48
N GLY A 155 0.33 0.95 10.23
CA GLY A 155 0.86 1.71 9.11
C GLY A 155 2.19 2.37 9.42
N GLY A 156 2.48 3.47 8.73
CA GLY A 156 3.75 4.16 8.87
C GLY A 156 3.81 5.51 8.17
N VAL A 157 4.87 6.25 8.49
CA VAL A 157 5.20 7.52 7.85
C VAL A 157 6.26 7.24 6.79
N ALA A 158 6.00 7.71 5.57
CA ALA A 158 6.94 7.65 4.46
C ALA A 158 8.20 8.44 4.82
N VAL A 159 9.36 7.94 4.41
CA VAL A 159 10.64 8.55 4.77
C VAL A 159 11.21 9.32 3.60
N GLY A 160 11.76 10.49 3.89
CA GLY A 160 12.53 11.33 2.96
C GLY A 160 13.60 12.10 3.73
N ASP A 161 14.38 12.90 3.03
CA ASP A 161 15.42 13.76 3.59
C ASP A 161 15.31 15.20 3.05
N GLU A 162 16.35 16.01 3.27
CA GLU A 162 16.38 17.42 2.83
C GLU A 162 16.36 17.56 1.30
N ASP A 163 16.89 16.56 0.58
CA ASP A 163 17.05 16.58 -0.88
C ASP A 163 15.91 15.82 -1.59
N HIS A 164 15.30 14.84 -0.91
CA HIS A 164 14.29 13.95 -1.47
C HIS A 164 13.07 13.87 -0.55
N GLN A 165 11.95 14.46 -0.98
CA GLN A 165 10.71 14.46 -0.20
C GLN A 165 10.16 13.04 -0.02
N ALA A 166 9.61 12.77 1.17
CA ALA A 166 8.82 11.58 1.41
C ALA A 166 7.61 11.55 0.48
N TYR A 167 7.20 10.36 0.04
CA TYR A 167 6.01 10.20 -0.80
C TYR A 167 5.26 8.91 -0.52
N VAL A 168 3.97 8.94 -0.85
CA VAL A 168 3.07 7.78 -0.85
C VAL A 168 2.38 7.67 -2.20
N PHE A 169 1.88 6.48 -2.50
CA PHE A 169 1.09 6.25 -3.69
C PHE A 169 0.12 5.08 -3.55
N ALA A 170 -0.84 5.05 -4.47
CA ALA A 170 -1.85 4.03 -4.57
C ALA A 170 -2.11 3.75 -6.05
N ASN A 171 -2.23 2.47 -6.40
CA ASN A 171 -2.53 1.99 -7.74
C ASN A 171 -1.71 2.72 -8.81
N ASP A 172 -2.41 3.27 -9.79
CA ASP A 172 -1.85 3.97 -10.94
C ASP A 172 -1.88 5.50 -10.76
N TYR A 173 -2.19 5.99 -9.55
CA TYR A 173 -2.10 7.41 -9.23
C TYR A 173 -0.64 7.87 -9.15
N ASP A 174 -0.44 9.17 -9.39
CA ASP A 174 0.84 9.82 -9.15
C ASP A 174 1.24 9.77 -7.67
N CYS A 175 2.56 9.84 -7.43
CA CYS A 175 3.09 9.89 -6.07
C CYS A 175 2.72 11.24 -5.43
N SER A 176 2.34 11.20 -4.15
CA SER A 176 2.00 12.38 -3.38
C SER A 176 3.00 12.59 -2.25
N THR A 177 3.57 13.80 -2.18
CA THR A 177 4.50 14.21 -1.12
C THR A 177 3.82 14.87 0.08
N THR A 178 2.49 14.98 0.05
CA THR A 178 1.71 15.62 1.13
C THR A 178 0.47 14.83 1.52
N GLY A 179 0.23 13.71 0.84
CA GLY A 179 -0.97 12.90 0.96
C GLY A 179 -0.81 11.70 1.87
N SER A 180 -1.93 11.01 2.05
CA SER A 180 -2.03 9.74 2.77
C SER A 180 -2.81 8.72 1.94
N VAL A 181 -2.46 7.45 2.12
CA VAL A 181 -3.15 6.27 1.61
C VAL A 181 -3.73 5.53 2.79
N ILE A 182 -5.04 5.30 2.74
CA ILE A 182 -5.80 4.60 3.77
C ILE A 182 -6.36 3.35 3.12
N LEU A 183 -5.88 2.20 3.55
CA LEU A 183 -6.35 0.91 3.08
C LEU A 183 -7.25 0.28 4.13
N LEU A 184 -8.44 -0.13 3.72
CA LEU A 184 -9.42 -0.78 4.57
C LEU A 184 -9.61 -2.21 4.09
N TRP A 185 -9.59 -3.18 5.00
CA TRP A 185 -9.79 -4.57 4.62
C TRP A 185 -10.71 -5.33 5.58
N ARG A 186 -11.43 -6.30 4.99
CA ARG A 186 -12.14 -7.36 5.70
C ARG A 186 -11.90 -8.68 4.97
N PRO A 187 -11.79 -9.80 5.71
CA PRO A 187 -11.75 -11.12 5.10
C PRO A 187 -13.08 -11.45 4.41
#